data_AF-A0A7C6MHA2-F1
#
_entry.id   AF-A0A7C6MHA2-F1
#
_cell.length_a   1.000
_cell.length_b   1.000
_cell.length_c   1.000
_cell.angle_alpha   90.00
_cell.angle_beta   90.00
_cell.angle_gamma   90.00
#
_symmetry.space_group_name_H-M   'P 1'
#
loop_
_entity.id
_entity.type
_entity.pdbx_description
1 polymer ?
#
loop_
_entity_poly.entity_id
_entity_poly.type
_entity_poly.pdbx_seq_one_letter_code
_entity_poly.pdbx_strand_id
1 'polypeptide(L)'
;MAASPRTANKKKNKSGAKVVAPLSGLAQVVAEEPQLRGVVKHLGDAELHLTGLDRVRPHLIAAMAAKTPVLAVTATGREAEDLTAELRAMLGDGVAMFPSWETLPHERLSPAVDTVATRRAVLAAV
;
A
#
# COMPACT_ATOMS: atom_id res chain seq x y z
N MET A 1 10.16 31.24 51.39
CA MET A 1 9.77 29.95 50.79
C MET A 1 8.89 30.24 49.59
N ALA A 2 9.48 30.40 48.40
CA ALA A 2 8.75 30.67 47.16
C ALA A 2 8.78 29.39 46.31
N ALA A 3 7.61 28.80 46.06
CA ALA A 3 7.47 27.62 45.23
C ALA A 3 7.53 28.02 43.74
N SER A 4 8.58 27.58 43.04
CA SER A 4 8.72 27.75 41.59
C SER A 4 7.63 26.98 40.83
N PRO A 5 6.99 27.57 39.81
CA PRO A 5 6.04 26.85 38.97
C PRO A 5 6.80 25.95 37.97
N ARG A 6 6.57 24.63 38.10
CA ARG A 6 6.98 23.61 37.11
C ARG A 6 6.23 23.88 35.81
N THR A 7 6.91 24.37 34.78
CA THR A 7 6.37 24.46 33.43
C THR A 7 6.20 23.05 32.86
N ALA A 8 4.94 22.62 32.70
CA ALA A 8 4.59 21.37 32.04
C ALA A 8 4.86 21.50 30.53
N ASN A 9 5.98 20.93 30.08
CA ASN A 9 6.34 20.87 28.67
C ASN A 9 5.41 19.86 27.94
N LYS A 10 4.37 20.37 27.27
CA LYS A 10 3.53 19.59 26.34
C LYS A 10 4.39 19.15 25.14
N LYS A 11 4.96 17.95 25.19
CA LYS A 11 5.47 17.28 23.99
C LYS A 11 4.29 17.02 23.04
N LYS A 12 4.18 17.85 22.00
CA LYS A 12 3.34 17.55 20.84
C LYS A 12 3.90 16.27 20.19
N ASN A 13 3.20 15.15 20.32
CA ASN A 13 3.49 13.96 19.52
C ASN A 13 3.31 14.34 18.05
N LYS A 14 4.43 14.52 17.34
CA LYS A 14 4.42 14.75 15.91
C LYS A 14 3.91 13.49 15.23
N SER A 15 2.77 13.65 14.57
CA SER A 15 2.22 12.89 13.44
C SER A 15 3.19 11.90 12.79
N GLY A 16 2.70 10.68 12.53
CA GLY A 16 3.43 9.60 11.85
C GLY A 16 4.26 10.09 10.67
N ALA A 17 5.51 9.62 10.60
CA ALA A 17 6.43 10.00 9.55
C ALA A 17 5.85 9.59 8.19
N LYS A 18 5.66 10.57 7.31
CA LYS A 18 5.20 10.37 5.93
C LYS A 18 6.13 9.41 5.20
N VAL A 19 5.61 8.36 4.57
CA VAL A 19 6.44 7.44 3.76
C VAL A 19 6.94 8.20 2.53
N VAL A 20 8.26 8.30 2.41
CA VAL A 20 8.93 8.90 1.25
C VAL A 20 8.79 7.94 0.07
N ALA A 21 8.38 8.47 -1.09
CA ALA A 21 8.26 7.74 -2.35
C ALA A 21 9.46 8.05 -3.28
N PRO A 22 10.64 7.45 -3.07
CA PRO A 22 11.87 7.79 -3.79
C PRO A 22 11.80 7.52 -5.30
N LEU A 23 10.93 6.62 -5.75
CA LEU A 23 10.76 6.23 -7.16
C LEU A 23 9.55 6.90 -7.83
N SER A 24 8.88 7.84 -7.15
CA SER A 24 7.69 8.53 -7.69
C SER A 24 7.95 9.22 -9.04
N GLY A 25 9.09 9.89 -9.20
CA GLY A 25 9.47 10.51 -10.48
C GLY A 25 9.67 9.48 -11.61
N LEU A 26 10.32 8.35 -11.31
CA LEU A 26 10.47 7.26 -12.27
C LEU A 26 9.11 6.66 -12.64
N ALA A 27 8.22 6.46 -11.66
CA ALA A 27 6.87 5.95 -11.90
C ALA A 27 6.07 6.86 -12.84
N GLN A 28 6.21 8.19 -12.71
CA GLN A 28 5.57 9.16 -13.61
C GLN A 28 6.08 9.03 -15.05
N VAL A 29 7.40 8.89 -15.23
CA VAL A 29 8.00 8.72 -16.58
C VAL A 29 7.54 7.41 -17.20
N VAL A 30 7.59 6.31 -16.45
CA VAL A 30 7.18 4.98 -16.94
C VAL A 30 5.68 4.97 -17.29
N ALA A 31 4.84 5.69 -16.56
CA ALA A 31 3.41 5.78 -16.86
C ALA A 31 3.09 6.44 -18.22
N GLU A 32 4.02 7.19 -18.79
CA GLU A 32 3.87 7.79 -20.13
C GLU A 32 4.15 6.81 -21.28
N GLU A 33 4.69 5.62 -20.99
CA GLU A 33 4.97 4.61 -22.01
C GLU A 33 3.69 4.21 -22.77
N PRO A 34 3.72 4.11 -24.11
CA PRO A 34 2.53 3.87 -24.92
C PRO A 34 1.77 2.59 -24.53
N GLN A 35 2.47 1.53 -24.14
CA GLN A 35 1.85 0.26 -23.74
C GLN A 35 1.07 0.42 -22.42
N LEU A 36 1.62 1.13 -21.45
CA LEU A 36 0.97 1.41 -20.17
C LEU A 36 -0.23 2.34 -20.34
N ARG A 37 -0.07 3.41 -21.16
CA ARG A 37 -1.18 4.29 -21.53
C ARG A 37 -2.28 3.54 -22.28
N GLY A 38 -1.92 2.56 -23.09
CA GLY A 38 -2.86 1.66 -23.76
C GLY A 38 -3.72 0.91 -22.76
N VAL A 39 -3.11 0.26 -21.78
CA VAL A 39 -3.82 -0.46 -20.71
C VAL A 39 -4.74 0.47 -19.92
N VAL A 40 -4.29 1.67 -19.55
CA VAL A 40 -5.09 2.64 -18.79
C VAL A 40 -6.37 3.07 -19.52
N LYS A 41 -6.41 3.05 -20.86
CA LYS A 41 -7.62 3.36 -21.64
C LYS A 41 -8.72 2.31 -21.50
N HIS A 42 -8.36 1.08 -21.12
CA HIS A 42 -9.28 -0.04 -20.93
C HIS A 42 -9.80 -0.12 -19.48
N LEU A 43 -9.47 0.86 -18.62
CA LEU A 43 -10.06 0.95 -17.28
C LEU A 43 -11.57 1.17 -17.40
N GLY A 44 -12.35 0.23 -16.86
CA GLY A 44 -13.81 0.23 -16.93
C GLY A 44 -14.37 -0.87 -17.84
N ASP A 45 -13.55 -1.48 -18.68
CA ASP A 45 -13.92 -2.70 -19.38
C ASP A 45 -14.20 -3.82 -18.36
N ALA A 46 -15.18 -4.67 -18.65
CA ALA A 46 -15.61 -5.73 -17.73
C ALA A 46 -14.50 -6.76 -17.48
N GLU A 47 -13.66 -7.00 -18.48
CA GLU A 47 -12.54 -7.94 -18.41
C GLU A 47 -11.39 -7.44 -19.26
N LEU A 48 -10.18 -7.51 -18.72
CA LEU A 48 -8.94 -7.20 -19.41
C LEU A 48 -7.88 -8.21 -19.00
N HIS A 49 -7.42 -9.03 -19.95
CA HIS A 49 -6.35 -9.99 -19.73
C HIS A 49 -5.02 -9.47 -20.28
N LEU A 50 -3.98 -9.47 -19.45
CA LEU A 50 -2.67 -8.92 -19.76
C LEU A 50 -1.59 -9.98 -19.57
N THR A 51 -0.71 -10.11 -20.56
CA THR A 51 0.45 -11.01 -20.52
C THR A 51 1.72 -10.18 -20.57
N GLY A 52 2.68 -10.50 -19.69
CA GLY A 52 3.95 -9.79 -19.64
C GLY A 52 4.90 -10.34 -18.59
N LEU A 53 6.02 -9.65 -18.41
CA LEU A 53 6.98 -9.97 -17.34
C LEU A 53 6.44 -9.52 -15.98
N ASP A 54 6.71 -10.31 -14.95
CA ASP A 54 6.27 -10.00 -13.58
C ASP A 54 6.80 -8.65 -13.07
N ARG A 55 8.00 -8.27 -13.51
CA ARG A 55 8.64 -6.98 -13.19
C ARG A 55 7.85 -5.76 -13.68
N VAL A 56 6.90 -5.93 -14.61
CA VAL A 56 6.05 -4.83 -15.12
C VAL A 56 4.86 -4.56 -14.19
N ARG A 57 4.43 -5.55 -13.38
CA ARG A 57 3.27 -5.44 -12.49
C ARG A 57 3.28 -4.19 -11.59
N PRO A 58 4.35 -3.87 -10.82
CA PRO A 58 4.35 -2.69 -9.95
C PRO A 58 4.13 -1.40 -10.74
N HIS A 59 4.76 -1.24 -11.91
CA HIS A 59 4.63 -0.06 -12.75
C HIS A 59 3.23 0.06 -13.36
N LEU A 60 2.66 -1.06 -13.80
CA LEU A 60 1.29 -1.10 -14.31
C LEU A 60 0.28 -0.73 -13.23
N ILE A 61 0.40 -1.32 -12.05
CA ILE A 61 -0.48 -1.03 -10.91
C ILE A 61 -0.34 0.44 -10.51
N ALA A 62 0.87 1.00 -10.46
CA ALA A 62 1.07 2.42 -10.18
C ALA A 62 0.41 3.33 -11.21
N ALA A 63 0.49 2.99 -12.50
CA ALA A 63 -0.17 3.74 -13.57
C ALA A 63 -1.71 3.69 -13.45
N MET A 64 -2.27 2.53 -13.12
CA MET A 64 -3.72 2.38 -12.87
C MET A 64 -4.16 3.13 -11.60
N ALA A 65 -3.37 3.06 -10.52
CA ALA A 65 -3.62 3.73 -9.25
C ALA A 65 -3.68 5.25 -9.36
N ALA A 66 -3.04 5.84 -10.37
CA ALA A 66 -3.14 7.27 -10.67
C ALA A 66 -4.52 7.69 -11.20
N LYS A 67 -5.40 6.73 -11.56
CA LYS A 67 -6.73 6.97 -12.14
C LYS A 67 -7.86 6.43 -11.28
N THR A 68 -7.66 5.33 -10.58
CA THR A 68 -8.68 4.64 -9.78
C THR A 68 -8.03 3.91 -8.60
N PRO A 69 -8.73 3.69 -7.47
CA PRO A 69 -8.29 2.73 -6.47
C PRO A 69 -8.07 1.35 -7.08
N VAL A 70 -7.02 0.63 -6.62
CA VAL A 70 -6.65 -0.70 -7.11
C VAL A 70 -6.51 -1.68 -5.95
N LEU A 71 -7.17 -2.83 -6.06
CA LEU A 71 -6.92 -4.00 -5.22
C LEU A 71 -6.03 -4.97 -6.01
N ALA A 72 -4.75 -5.05 -5.65
CA ALA A 72 -3.84 -6.05 -6.21
C ALA A 72 -3.88 -7.33 -5.38
N VAL A 73 -4.12 -8.47 -6.03
CA VAL A 73 -4.16 -9.79 -5.39
C VAL A 73 -2.96 -10.62 -5.89
N THR A 74 -2.19 -11.15 -4.96
CA THR A 74 -1.04 -12.04 -5.24
C THR A 74 -1.34 -13.45 -4.74
N ALA A 75 -0.55 -14.43 -5.19
CA ALA A 75 -0.76 -15.82 -4.81
C ALA A 75 -0.29 -16.07 -3.37
N THR A 76 0.75 -15.37 -2.92
CA THR A 76 1.37 -15.58 -1.60
C THR A 76 1.52 -14.27 -0.83
N GLY A 77 1.65 -14.38 0.49
CA GLY A 77 1.95 -13.25 1.37
C GLY A 77 3.31 -12.61 1.05
N ARG A 78 4.31 -13.42 0.67
CA ARG A 78 5.63 -12.90 0.30
C ARG A 78 5.59 -12.02 -0.95
N GLU A 79 4.87 -12.47 -1.98
CA GLU A 79 4.66 -11.64 -3.18
C GLU A 79 3.92 -10.35 -2.84
N ALA A 80 2.94 -10.39 -1.92
CA ALA A 80 2.23 -9.18 -1.48
C ALA A 80 3.16 -8.21 -0.74
N GLU A 81 4.06 -8.71 0.11
CA GLU A 81 5.06 -7.91 0.82
C GLU A 81 6.02 -7.21 -0.15
N ASP A 82 6.60 -7.98 -1.08
CA ASP A 82 7.55 -7.47 -2.08
C ASP A 82 6.86 -6.41 -2.98
N LEU A 83 5.66 -6.70 -3.48
CA LEU A 83 4.87 -5.77 -4.30
C LEU A 83 4.47 -4.50 -3.51
N THR A 84 4.10 -4.65 -2.24
CA THR A 84 3.79 -3.50 -1.37
C THR A 84 5.00 -2.59 -1.19
N ALA A 85 6.19 -3.16 -1.01
CA ALA A 85 7.42 -2.39 -0.86
C ALA A 85 7.76 -1.61 -2.14
N GLU A 86 7.66 -2.26 -3.31
CA GLU A 86 7.86 -1.62 -4.61
C GLU A 86 6.85 -0.49 -4.85
N LEU A 87 5.56 -0.74 -4.58
CA LEU A 87 4.51 0.26 -4.75
C LEU A 87 4.65 1.43 -3.77
N ARG A 88 5.03 1.19 -2.50
CA ARG A 88 5.32 2.26 -1.54
C ARG A 88 6.49 3.14 -1.98
N ALA A 89 7.51 2.56 -2.61
CA ALA A 89 8.61 3.33 -3.16
C ALA A 89 8.15 4.30 -4.27
N MET A 90 7.07 3.98 -4.99
CA MET A 90 6.51 4.82 -6.06
C MET A 90 5.38 5.76 -5.59
N LEU A 91 4.52 5.31 -4.67
CA LEU A 91 3.25 5.95 -4.32
C LEU A 91 3.18 6.44 -2.86
N GLY A 92 4.13 6.04 -2.02
CA GLY A 92 4.20 6.45 -0.61
C GLY A 92 3.05 5.90 0.24
N ASP A 93 2.45 6.76 1.04
CA ASP A 93 1.38 6.40 2.00
C ASP A 93 0.07 5.93 1.36
N GLY A 94 -0.08 6.06 0.04
CA GLY A 94 -1.25 5.59 -0.70
C GLY A 94 -1.35 4.06 -0.84
N VAL A 95 -0.43 3.30 -0.22
CA VAL A 95 -0.32 1.84 -0.38
C VAL A 95 -0.35 1.14 0.97
N ALA A 96 -1.33 0.24 1.11
CA ALA A 96 -1.50 -0.59 2.29
C ALA A 96 -1.57 -2.07 1.92
N MET A 97 -0.88 -2.91 2.70
CA MET A 97 -0.98 -4.37 2.58
C MET A 97 -2.10 -4.87 3.48
N PHE A 98 -3.00 -5.68 2.93
CA PHE A 98 -4.01 -6.41 3.71
C PHE A 98 -3.55 -7.85 3.92
N PRO A 99 -3.02 -8.21 5.11
CA PRO A 99 -2.41 -9.52 5.31
C PRO A 99 -3.45 -10.63 5.39
N SER A 100 -3.07 -11.83 4.95
CA SER A 100 -3.84 -13.06 5.16
C SER A 100 -3.85 -13.44 6.64
N TRP A 101 -4.81 -14.28 7.02
CA TRP A 101 -4.74 -14.96 8.32
C TRP A 101 -3.63 -16.02 8.30
N GLU A 102 -2.94 -16.16 9.42
CA GLU A 102 -1.97 -17.25 9.63
C GLU A 102 -2.66 -18.56 10.03
N THR A 103 -3.87 -18.46 10.57
CA THR A 103 -4.74 -19.59 10.92
C THR A 103 -5.75 -19.85 9.80
N LEU A 104 -6.15 -21.11 9.67
CA LEU A 104 -7.16 -21.50 8.69
C LEU A 104 -8.58 -21.24 9.19
N PRO A 105 -9.57 -21.12 8.27
CA PRO A 105 -10.97 -21.12 8.66
C PRO A 105 -11.31 -22.33 9.53
N HIS A 106 -12.04 -22.08 10.63
CA HIS A 106 -12.47 -23.07 11.64
C HIS A 106 -11.36 -23.67 12.51
N GLU A 107 -10.12 -23.21 12.39
CA GLU A 107 -9.06 -23.58 13.32
C GLU A 107 -9.39 -23.06 14.73
N ARG A 108 -9.22 -23.90 15.76
CA ARG A 108 -9.47 -23.51 17.17
C ARG A 108 -8.30 -22.73 17.77
N LEU A 109 -7.68 -21.88 16.94
CA LEU A 109 -6.57 -21.01 17.29
C LEU A 109 -6.90 -19.60 16.79
N SER A 110 -6.70 -18.61 17.66
CA SER A 110 -6.85 -17.22 17.24
C SER A 110 -5.66 -16.78 16.41
N PRO A 111 -5.86 -16.00 15.33
CA PRO A 111 -4.77 -15.41 14.58
C PRO A 111 -3.99 -14.40 15.42
N ALA A 112 -2.79 -14.02 14.95
CA ALA A 112 -1.95 -13.09 15.68
C ALA A 112 -2.63 -11.72 15.84
N VAL A 113 -2.50 -11.11 17.02
CA VAL A 113 -3.12 -9.81 17.35
C VAL A 113 -2.63 -8.72 16.39
N ASP A 114 -1.36 -8.74 16.00
CA ASP A 114 -0.79 -7.77 15.06
C ASP A 114 -1.43 -7.88 13.67
N THR A 115 -1.73 -9.10 13.21
CA THR A 115 -2.43 -9.35 11.94
C THR A 115 -3.87 -8.85 12.01
N VAL A 116 -4.59 -9.13 13.10
CA VAL A 116 -5.94 -8.57 13.34
C VAL A 116 -5.91 -7.04 13.31
N ALA A 117 -4.96 -6.43 14.03
CA ALA A 117 -4.83 -4.98 14.14
C ALA A 117 -4.53 -4.34 12.78
N THR A 118 -3.58 -4.91 12.03
CA THR A 118 -3.20 -4.42 10.69
C THR A 118 -4.38 -4.51 9.73
N ARG A 119 -5.09 -5.65 9.69
CA ARG A 119 -6.29 -5.82 8.85
C ARG A 119 -7.34 -4.76 9.16
N ARG A 120 -7.60 -4.51 10.46
CA ARG A 120 -8.56 -3.47 10.88
C ARG A 120 -8.11 -2.07 10.46
N ALA A 121 -6.82 -1.76 10.61
CA ALA A 121 -6.29 -0.45 10.22
C ALA A 121 -6.46 -0.19 8.72
N VAL A 122 -6.22 -1.20 7.87
CA VAL A 122 -6.45 -1.11 6.43
C VAL A 122 -7.92 -0.87 6.11
N LEU A 123 -8.82 -1.67 6.68
CA LEU A 123 -10.26 -1.54 6.43
C LEU A 123 -10.85 -0.21 6.91
N ALA A 124 -10.24 0.43 7.92
CA ALA A 124 -10.65 1.74 8.40
C ALA A 124 -10.09 2.91 7.55
N ALA A 125 -9.12 2.63 6.66
CA ALA A 125 -8.45 3.62 5.82
C ALA A 125 -9.00 3.69 4.38
N VAL A 126 -9.90 2.76 4.02
CA VAL A 126 -10.56 2.68 2.70
C VAL A 126 -11.94 3.32 2.75
#